data_AF-A0A2G8KAE2-F1
#
_entry.id   AF-A0A2G8KAE2-F1
#
_cell.length_a   1.000
_cell.length_b   1.000
_cell.length_c   1.000
_cell.angle_alpha   90.00
_cell.angle_beta   90.00
_cell.angle_gamma   90.00
#
_symmetry.space_group_name_H-M   'P 1'
#
loop_
_entity.id
_entity.type
_entity.pdbx_description
1 polymer ?
#
loop_
_entity_poly.entity_id
_entity_poly.type
_entity_poly.pdbx_seq_one_letter_code
_entity_poly.pdbx_strand_id
1 'polypeptide(L)'
;MPSGEKKSKQTDQNKEVKELVRLLELLNSPASKQQLPSIESEECLNNNNNNEVIPVNQGSEALALEKFSSRYQQERHFSTHHLQKNFYQIFSALVKHRLCSSEWVDRAPPENIVRVLICLRLFLRDAYFQKKLFELGGVKVLTEKFKAATKTYVGCGEQDPFMLDILKEMTNIFQKLSGSIRQRSWLIACGAHEPLVMLLSANDVLILHCSLHALTSLASRSFCLQGQNFLVHV
;
A
#
# COMPACT_ATOMS: atom_id res chain seq x y z
N MET A 1 28.13 36.65 8.37
CA MET A 1 27.21 36.45 7.22
C MET A 1 26.93 34.95 7.08
N PRO A 2 25.69 34.45 7.29
CA PRO A 2 25.34 33.05 7.05
C PRO A 2 24.40 32.96 5.83
N SER A 3 24.97 32.92 4.61
CA SER A 3 24.20 32.88 3.36
C SER A 3 24.32 31.55 2.59
N GLY A 4 25.12 30.61 3.09
CA GLY A 4 25.42 29.34 2.40
C GLY A 4 24.41 28.21 2.65
N GLU A 5 23.89 28.07 3.87
CA GLU A 5 23.03 26.92 4.25
C GLU A 5 21.58 27.02 3.76
N LYS A 6 21.08 28.24 3.49
CA LYS A 6 19.70 28.43 3.01
C LYS A 6 19.52 28.03 1.54
N LYS A 7 20.55 28.18 0.69
CA LYS A 7 20.46 27.86 -0.75
C LYS A 7 20.44 26.34 -1.02
N SER A 8 21.15 25.53 -0.24
CA SER A 8 21.20 24.08 -0.44
C SER A 8 19.88 23.40 -0.05
N LYS A 9 19.32 23.72 1.13
CA LYS A 9 18.02 23.20 1.58
C LYS A 9 16.87 23.56 0.64
N GLN A 10 16.87 24.78 0.11
CA GLN A 10 15.81 25.23 -0.81
C GLN A 10 15.88 24.57 -2.19
N THR A 11 17.08 24.19 -2.63
CA THR A 11 17.27 23.45 -3.88
C THR A 11 16.80 22.00 -3.76
N ASP A 12 17.02 21.38 -2.59
CA ASP A 12 16.57 20.00 -2.32
C ASP A 12 15.04 19.91 -2.15
N GLN A 13 14.44 20.86 -1.42
CA GLN A 13 12.98 20.98 -1.32
C GLN A 13 12.32 21.17 -2.68
N ASN A 14 12.86 22.02 -3.55
CA ASN A 14 12.32 22.21 -4.90
C ASN A 14 12.44 20.95 -5.78
N LYS A 15 13.48 20.12 -5.58
CA LYS A 15 13.60 18.83 -6.26
C LYS A 15 12.56 17.84 -5.73
N GLU A 16 12.37 17.77 -4.42
CA GLU A 16 11.38 16.91 -3.78
C GLU A 16 9.95 17.20 -4.25
N VAL A 17 9.56 18.49 -4.31
CA VAL A 17 8.24 18.87 -4.82
C VAL A 17 8.06 18.43 -6.28
N LYS A 18 9.08 18.62 -7.13
CA LYS A 18 9.03 18.19 -8.53
C LYS A 18 8.87 16.67 -8.66
N GLU A 19 9.55 15.89 -7.82
CA GLU A 19 9.43 14.42 -7.80
C GLU A 19 8.02 13.97 -7.41
N LEU A 20 7.42 14.60 -6.38
CA LEU A 20 6.06 14.29 -5.96
C LEU A 20 5.01 14.67 -7.00
N VAL A 21 5.18 15.83 -7.66
CA VAL A 21 4.29 16.25 -8.76
C VAL A 21 4.37 15.28 -9.91
N ARG A 22 5.58 14.87 -10.31
CA ARG A 22 5.78 13.88 -11.38
C ARG A 22 5.13 12.54 -11.04
N LEU A 23 5.28 12.06 -9.80
CA LEU A 23 4.62 10.83 -9.35
C LEU A 23 3.09 10.95 -9.42
N LEU A 24 2.56 12.10 -9.01
CA LEU A 24 1.12 12.35 -9.07
C LEU A 24 0.59 12.37 -10.52
N GLU A 25 1.33 12.97 -11.45
CA GLU A 25 0.98 12.95 -12.88
C GLU A 25 0.94 11.52 -13.44
N LEU A 26 1.92 10.68 -13.07
CA LEU A 26 1.94 9.27 -13.46
C LEU A 26 0.74 8.50 -12.90
N LEU A 27 0.37 8.74 -11.63
CA LEU A 27 -0.77 8.10 -10.97
C LEU A 27 -2.13 8.53 -11.54
N ASN A 28 -2.23 9.78 -12.00
CA ASN A 28 -3.44 10.31 -12.63
C ASN A 28 -3.58 9.91 -14.11
N SER A 29 -2.52 9.39 -14.71
CA SER A 29 -2.60 8.83 -16.07
C SER A 29 -3.57 7.63 -16.07
N PRO A 30 -4.52 7.57 -17.02
CA PRO A 30 -5.49 6.48 -17.08
C PRO A 30 -4.77 5.14 -17.32
N ALA A 31 -5.32 4.06 -16.74
CA ALA A 31 -4.73 2.72 -16.80
C ALA A 31 -4.45 2.27 -18.25
N SER A 32 -5.27 2.70 -19.21
CA SER A 32 -5.12 2.40 -20.64
C SER A 32 -3.90 3.03 -21.32
N LYS A 33 -3.30 4.08 -20.75
CA LYS A 33 -2.15 4.80 -21.33
C LYS A 33 -0.83 4.46 -20.63
N GLN A 34 -0.88 3.70 -19.55
CA GLN A 34 0.33 3.22 -18.90
C GLN A 34 0.84 2.09 -19.77
N GLN A 35 1.96 2.29 -20.46
CA GLN A 35 2.64 1.25 -21.22
C GLN A 35 3.02 0.12 -20.26
N LEU A 36 2.10 -0.82 -20.11
CA LEU A 36 2.36 -2.18 -19.66
C LEU A 36 2.80 -2.95 -20.91
N PRO A 37 3.74 -3.90 -20.77
CA PRO A 37 4.27 -4.62 -21.92
C PRO A 37 3.12 -5.20 -22.73
N SER A 38 3.08 -4.82 -24.02
CA SER A 38 2.14 -5.39 -24.97
C SER A 38 2.32 -6.90 -24.98
N ILE A 39 1.22 -7.64 -24.83
CA ILE A 39 1.17 -9.04 -25.22
C ILE A 39 1.24 -9.04 -26.75
N GLU A 40 2.45 -9.07 -27.30
CA GLU A 40 2.69 -9.33 -28.72
C GLU A 40 3.76 -10.43 -28.82
N SER A 41 3.23 -11.63 -29.05
CA SER A 41 3.71 -12.71 -29.90
C SER A 41 5.20 -13.03 -29.96
N GLU A 42 5.49 -14.30 -29.66
CA GLU A 42 6.68 -15.00 -30.12
C GLU A 42 6.90 -14.80 -31.63
N GLU A 43 7.90 -14.01 -32.00
CA GLU A 43 8.63 -14.20 -33.26
C GLU A 43 10.13 -13.97 -33.03
N CYS A 44 10.88 -15.07 -33.12
CA CYS A 44 12.34 -15.12 -33.07
C CYS A 44 12.98 -14.24 -34.15
N LEU A 45 13.89 -13.32 -33.78
CA LEU A 45 14.97 -12.90 -34.67
C LEU A 45 16.28 -12.67 -33.90
N ASN A 46 17.25 -13.53 -34.22
CA ASN A 46 18.68 -13.34 -34.00
C ASN A 46 19.14 -12.01 -34.61
N ASN A 47 19.93 -11.21 -33.86
CA ASN A 47 21.21 -10.72 -34.35
C ASN A 47 22.06 -10.06 -33.26
N ASN A 48 23.32 -10.51 -33.22
CA ASN A 48 24.42 -9.89 -32.50
C ASN A 48 24.61 -8.44 -32.95
N ASN A 49 24.66 -7.50 -32.00
CA ASN A 49 25.62 -6.39 -32.03
C ASN A 49 25.59 -5.61 -30.72
N ASN A 50 26.80 -5.25 -30.28
CA ASN A 50 27.12 -4.48 -29.08
C ASN A 50 26.33 -3.18 -28.99
N ASN A 51 25.60 -3.03 -27.89
CA ASN A 51 25.47 -1.81 -27.09
C ASN A 51 24.68 -2.22 -25.85
N GLU A 52 25.28 -2.09 -24.67
CA GLU A 52 24.54 -2.15 -23.40
C GLU A 52 23.51 -1.01 -23.39
N VAL A 53 22.31 -1.33 -23.88
CA VAL A 53 21.13 -0.49 -23.67
C VAL A 53 20.74 -0.69 -22.22
N ILE A 54 21.34 0.09 -21.32
CA ILE A 54 20.76 0.33 -20.02
C ILE A 54 19.37 0.92 -20.30
N PRO A 55 18.25 0.24 -19.97
CA PRO A 55 16.95 0.86 -20.13
C PRO A 55 16.85 1.92 -19.03
N VAL A 56 17.12 3.18 -19.39
CA VAL A 56 16.83 4.34 -18.55
C VAL A 56 15.32 4.50 -18.50
N ASN A 57 14.67 3.64 -17.72
CA ASN A 57 13.23 3.61 -17.53
C ASN A 57 12.80 4.65 -16.46
N GLN A 58 13.34 5.87 -16.57
CA GLN A 58 13.03 6.99 -15.66
C GLN A 58 11.56 7.45 -15.73
N GLY A 59 10.74 6.86 -16.61
CA GLY A 59 9.34 7.22 -16.86
C GLY A 59 8.30 6.24 -16.32
N SER A 60 8.67 5.10 -15.73
CA SER A 60 7.66 4.16 -15.24
C SER A 60 7.14 4.56 -13.86
N GLU A 61 5.82 4.45 -13.68
CA GLU A 61 5.18 4.63 -12.36
C GLU A 61 5.84 3.74 -11.30
N ALA A 62 6.15 2.49 -11.67
CA ALA A 62 6.77 1.51 -10.78
C ALA A 62 8.07 2.03 -10.17
N LEU A 63 8.96 2.61 -10.98
CA LEU A 63 10.23 3.18 -10.50
C LEU A 63 9.99 4.41 -9.61
N ALA A 64 9.02 5.25 -9.95
CA ALA A 64 8.67 6.42 -9.15
C ALA A 64 8.11 6.03 -7.77
N LEU A 65 7.27 4.98 -7.69
CA LEU A 65 6.77 4.43 -6.44
C LEU A 65 7.88 3.78 -5.61
N GLU A 66 8.80 3.07 -6.24
CA GLU A 66 9.94 2.45 -5.56
C GLU A 66 10.85 3.50 -4.93
N LYS A 67 11.17 4.56 -5.69
CA LYS A 67 11.92 5.72 -5.19
C LYS A 67 11.19 6.45 -4.07
N PHE A 68 9.87 6.64 -4.21
CA PHE A 68 9.03 7.23 -3.17
C PHE A 68 9.09 6.41 -1.88
N SER A 69 8.88 5.10 -1.99
CA SER A 69 8.86 4.21 -0.83
C SER A 69 10.20 4.19 -0.10
N SER A 70 11.31 4.20 -0.85
CA SER A 70 12.67 4.24 -0.32
C SER A 70 12.98 5.57 0.37
N ARG A 71 12.57 6.71 -0.21
CA ARG A 71 12.80 8.05 0.34
C ARG A 71 12.03 8.27 1.65
N TYR A 72 10.78 7.83 1.73
CA TYR A 72 9.90 8.07 2.88
C TYR A 72 9.73 6.86 3.81
N GLN A 73 10.59 5.85 3.71
CA GLN A 73 10.48 4.62 4.51
C GLN A 73 10.54 4.85 6.03
N GLN A 74 11.13 5.96 6.49
CA GLN A 74 11.21 6.32 7.91
C GLN A 74 10.15 7.33 8.35
N GLU A 75 9.45 7.96 7.41
CA GLU A 75 8.41 8.93 7.73
C GLU A 75 7.21 8.22 8.36
N ARG A 76 6.67 8.85 9.40
CA ARG A 76 5.55 8.34 10.21
C ARG A 76 4.40 9.36 10.29
N HIS A 77 4.67 10.65 10.09
CA HIS A 77 3.74 11.75 10.28
C HIS A 77 3.61 12.60 9.01
N PHE A 78 3.07 11.99 7.95
CA PHE A 78 2.83 12.66 6.67
C PHE A 78 1.85 13.84 6.78
N SER A 79 0.95 13.81 7.77
CA SER A 79 -0.05 14.86 8.02
C SER A 79 0.55 16.17 8.54
N THR A 80 1.66 16.10 9.28
CA THR A 80 2.38 17.28 9.81
C THR A 80 3.48 17.76 8.88
N HIS A 81 3.72 17.07 7.77
CA HIS A 81 4.77 17.41 6.83
C HIS A 81 4.41 18.65 6.00
N HIS A 82 5.41 19.48 5.66
CA HIS A 82 5.20 20.67 4.82
C HIS A 82 4.62 20.37 3.43
N LEU A 83 4.82 19.14 2.93
CA LEU A 83 4.27 18.62 1.66
C LEU A 83 2.97 17.81 1.84
N GLN A 84 2.28 17.95 2.98
CA GLN A 84 1.03 17.24 3.27
C GLN A 84 0.05 17.25 2.09
N LYS A 85 -0.12 18.39 1.42
CA LYS A 85 -1.05 18.52 0.28
C LYS A 85 -0.67 17.59 -0.89
N ASN A 86 0.62 17.44 -1.18
CA ASN A 86 1.10 16.54 -2.23
C ASN A 86 0.93 15.07 -1.80
N PHE A 87 1.27 14.75 -0.55
CA PHE A 87 1.07 13.41 0.01
C PHE A 87 -0.39 12.98 0.01
N TYR A 88 -1.30 13.87 0.38
CA TYR A 88 -2.73 13.58 0.32
C TYR A 88 -3.20 13.33 -1.11
N GLN A 89 -2.73 14.11 -2.09
CA GLN A 89 -3.08 13.89 -3.50
C GLN A 89 -2.55 12.55 -4.02
N ILE A 90 -1.29 12.21 -3.73
CA ILE A 90 -0.69 10.92 -4.09
C ILE A 90 -1.47 9.77 -3.44
N PHE A 91 -1.75 9.87 -2.14
CA PHE A 91 -2.54 8.87 -1.42
C PHE A 91 -3.94 8.71 -2.03
N SER A 92 -4.63 9.82 -2.29
CA SER A 92 -5.96 9.77 -2.92
C SER A 92 -5.89 9.16 -4.31
N ALA A 93 -4.83 9.42 -5.09
CA ALA A 93 -4.64 8.84 -6.41
C ALA A 93 -4.36 7.34 -6.34
N LEU A 94 -3.51 6.88 -5.40
CA LEU A 94 -3.27 5.46 -5.14
C LEU A 94 -4.57 4.73 -4.77
N VAL A 95 -5.38 5.32 -3.89
CA VAL A 95 -6.65 4.69 -3.49
C VAL A 95 -7.63 4.67 -4.67
N LYS A 96 -7.86 5.79 -5.34
CA LYS A 96 -8.90 5.90 -6.38
C LYS A 96 -8.53 5.20 -7.69
N HIS A 97 -7.32 5.43 -8.18
CA HIS A 97 -6.89 5.01 -9.52
C HIS A 97 -6.17 3.66 -9.54
N ARG A 98 -5.74 3.14 -8.38
CA ARG A 98 -5.09 1.82 -8.27
C ARG A 98 -5.90 0.86 -7.44
N LEU A 99 -6.10 1.14 -6.15
CA LEU A 99 -6.79 0.20 -5.26
C LEU A 99 -8.27 0.01 -5.64
N CYS A 100 -9.00 1.09 -5.90
CA CYS A 100 -10.43 1.06 -6.24
C CYS A 100 -10.71 0.83 -7.73
N SER A 101 -9.70 0.91 -8.60
CA SER A 101 -9.85 0.67 -10.03
C SER A 101 -9.74 -0.84 -10.30
N SER A 102 -10.85 -1.48 -10.68
CA SER A 102 -10.80 -2.87 -11.16
C SER A 102 -9.99 -2.99 -12.44
N GLU A 103 -10.19 -2.08 -13.40
CA GLU A 103 -9.47 -2.09 -14.69
C GLU A 103 -7.95 -2.12 -14.52
N TRP A 104 -7.43 -1.34 -13.56
CA TRP A 104 -5.98 -1.34 -13.30
C TRP A 104 -5.55 -2.64 -12.64
N VAL A 105 -6.23 -3.10 -11.59
CA VAL A 105 -5.82 -4.31 -10.85
C VAL A 105 -5.88 -5.57 -11.71
N ASP A 106 -6.85 -5.66 -12.61
CA ASP A 106 -7.02 -6.83 -13.49
C ASP A 106 -5.92 -6.92 -14.57
N ARG A 107 -5.23 -5.80 -14.85
CA ARG A 107 -4.17 -5.72 -15.88
C ARG A 107 -2.77 -5.53 -15.30
N ALA A 108 -2.67 -5.06 -14.05
CA ALA A 108 -1.40 -4.72 -13.44
C ALA A 108 -0.58 -5.98 -13.13
N PRO A 109 0.71 -5.98 -13.47
CA PRO A 109 1.63 -7.00 -12.98
C PRO A 109 1.60 -7.09 -11.45
N PRO A 110 1.65 -8.30 -10.86
CA PRO A 110 1.61 -8.49 -9.40
C PRO A 110 2.64 -7.62 -8.64
N GLU A 111 3.80 -7.40 -9.23
CA GLU A 111 4.89 -6.60 -8.64
C GLU A 111 4.51 -5.13 -8.48
N ASN A 112 3.67 -4.61 -9.37
CA ASN A 112 3.16 -3.25 -9.29
C ASN A 112 2.07 -3.15 -8.20
N ILE A 113 1.26 -4.19 -8.03
CA ILE A 113 0.28 -4.29 -6.94
C ILE A 113 1.00 -4.23 -5.59
N VAL A 114 2.07 -5.03 -5.42
CA VAL A 114 2.90 -5.01 -4.20
C VAL A 114 3.46 -3.61 -3.93
N ARG A 115 4.01 -2.93 -4.94
CA ARG A 115 4.54 -1.55 -4.80
C ARG A 115 3.48 -0.56 -4.33
N VAL A 116 2.26 -0.62 -4.87
CA VAL A 116 1.13 0.21 -4.45
C VAL A 116 0.77 -0.09 -2.99
N LEU A 117 0.68 -1.36 -2.61
CA LEU A 117 0.36 -1.76 -1.23
C LEU A 117 1.43 -1.30 -0.24
N ILE A 118 2.72 -1.40 -0.58
CA ILE A 118 3.83 -0.87 0.22
C ILE A 118 3.65 0.64 0.43
N CYS A 119 3.37 1.41 -0.64
CA CYS A 119 3.16 2.85 -0.54
C CYS A 119 1.95 3.20 0.33
N LEU A 120 0.84 2.49 0.17
CA LEU A 120 -0.34 2.63 1.05
C LEU A 120 0.04 2.34 2.50
N ARG A 121 0.74 1.24 2.75
CA ARG A 121 1.20 0.86 4.09
C ARG A 121 2.11 1.91 4.73
N LEU A 122 2.90 2.66 3.95
CA LEU A 122 3.68 3.80 4.45
C LEU A 122 2.77 4.91 4.96
N PHE A 123 1.81 5.37 4.15
CA PHE A 123 0.85 6.40 4.56
C PHE A 123 0.04 6.00 5.80
N LEU A 124 -0.38 4.74 5.88
CA LEU A 124 -1.19 4.22 6.97
C LEU A 124 -0.46 4.09 8.31
N ARG A 125 0.82 4.50 8.39
CA ARG A 125 1.49 4.71 9.67
C ARG A 125 0.93 5.95 10.39
N ASP A 126 0.35 6.87 9.64
CA ASP A 126 -0.28 8.09 10.14
C ASP A 126 -1.81 7.89 10.25
N ALA A 127 -2.36 8.13 11.44
CA ALA A 127 -3.78 7.99 11.75
C ALA A 127 -4.68 8.86 10.85
N TYR A 128 -4.18 10.02 10.39
CA TYR A 128 -4.90 10.88 9.44
C TYR A 128 -5.23 10.11 8.15
N PHE A 129 -4.24 9.42 7.58
CA PHE A 129 -4.39 8.68 6.33
C PHE A 129 -5.21 7.39 6.51
N GLN A 130 -5.16 6.76 7.69
CA GLN A 130 -6.04 5.65 8.01
C GLN A 130 -7.52 6.05 7.95
N LYS A 131 -7.88 7.22 8.50
CA LYS A 131 -9.24 7.76 8.41
C LYS A 131 -9.60 8.08 6.95
N LYS A 132 -8.67 8.68 6.19
CA LYS A 132 -8.90 8.99 4.77
C LYS A 132 -9.09 7.73 3.91
N LEU A 133 -8.42 6.62 4.21
CA LEU A 133 -8.65 5.35 3.52
C LEU A 133 -10.10 4.88 3.67
N PHE A 134 -10.64 5.01 4.87
CA PHE A 134 -12.03 4.65 5.17
C PHE A 134 -13.02 5.58 4.44
N GLU A 135 -12.80 6.89 4.50
CA GLU A 135 -13.64 7.90 3.82
C GLU A 135 -13.67 7.70 2.29
N LEU A 136 -12.57 7.23 1.70
CA LEU A 136 -12.47 6.93 0.27
C LEU A 136 -13.05 5.55 -0.12
N GLY A 137 -13.61 4.80 0.83
CA GLY A 137 -14.11 3.44 0.60
C GLY A 137 -13.01 2.39 0.37
N GLY A 138 -11.74 2.77 0.52
CA GLY A 138 -10.59 1.92 0.21
C GLY A 138 -10.50 0.68 1.10
N VAL A 139 -10.96 0.76 2.36
CA VAL A 139 -10.98 -0.40 3.28
C VAL A 139 -11.89 -1.50 2.75
N LYS A 140 -13.11 -1.16 2.30
CA LYS A 140 -14.07 -2.13 1.77
C LYS A 140 -13.49 -2.82 0.53
N VAL A 141 -12.96 -2.06 -0.41
CA VAL A 141 -12.36 -2.63 -1.64
C VAL A 141 -11.13 -3.48 -1.32
N LEU A 142 -10.27 -3.03 -0.40
CA LEU A 142 -9.12 -3.81 0.03
C LEU A 142 -9.54 -5.14 0.64
N THR A 143 -10.62 -5.18 1.44
CA THR A 143 -11.15 -6.42 2.01
C THR A 143 -11.67 -7.38 0.95
N GLU A 144 -12.43 -6.89 -0.05
CA GLU A 144 -12.89 -7.75 -1.14
C GLU A 144 -11.73 -8.32 -1.96
N LYS A 145 -10.71 -7.50 -2.26
CA LYS A 145 -9.51 -7.96 -2.96
C LYS A 145 -8.71 -8.95 -2.12
N PHE A 146 -8.61 -8.74 -0.81
CA PHE A 146 -7.95 -9.66 0.10
C PHE A 146 -8.67 -11.01 0.16
N LYS A 147 -10.01 -11.00 0.25
CA LYS A 147 -10.83 -12.21 0.15
C LYS A 147 -10.57 -12.99 -1.14
N ALA A 148 -10.51 -12.30 -2.28
CA ALA A 148 -10.22 -12.92 -3.57
C ALA A 148 -8.80 -13.52 -3.61
N ALA A 149 -7.79 -12.75 -3.22
CA ALA A 149 -6.40 -13.20 -3.18
C ALA A 149 -6.19 -14.40 -2.25
N THR A 150 -6.79 -14.40 -1.05
CA THR A 150 -6.73 -15.52 -0.11
C THR A 150 -7.38 -16.77 -0.70
N LYS A 151 -8.53 -16.65 -1.37
CA LYS A 151 -9.19 -17.80 -2.02
C LYS A 151 -8.31 -18.40 -3.12
N THR A 152 -7.69 -17.57 -3.94
CA THR A 152 -6.75 -18.02 -4.97
C THR A 152 -5.55 -18.74 -4.34
N TYR A 153 -4.95 -18.16 -3.29
CA TYR A 153 -3.80 -18.76 -2.61
C TYR A 153 -4.11 -20.10 -1.93
N VAL A 154 -5.27 -20.24 -1.28
CA VAL A 154 -5.65 -21.49 -0.61
C VAL A 154 -6.13 -22.54 -1.63
N GLY A 155 -6.75 -22.11 -2.73
CA GLY A 155 -7.31 -23.00 -3.75
C GLY A 155 -6.29 -23.51 -4.78
N CYS A 156 -5.30 -22.69 -5.13
CA CYS A 156 -4.21 -23.07 -6.03
C CYS A 156 -3.00 -23.48 -5.19
N GLY A 157 -2.58 -24.75 -5.28
CA GLY A 157 -1.40 -25.26 -4.55
C GLY A 157 -0.06 -24.68 -5.01
N GLU A 158 -0.05 -23.82 -6.03
CA GLU A 158 1.14 -23.13 -6.54
C GLU A 158 1.33 -21.78 -5.85
N GLN A 159 2.49 -21.62 -5.21
CA GLN A 159 2.83 -20.44 -4.43
C GLN A 159 3.59 -19.45 -5.32
N ASP A 160 2.87 -18.56 -6.00
CA ASP A 160 3.50 -17.39 -6.64
C ASP A 160 4.15 -16.50 -5.56
N PRO A 161 5.46 -16.21 -5.62
CA PRO A 161 6.14 -15.31 -4.69
C PRO A 161 5.44 -13.97 -4.51
N PHE A 162 4.88 -13.38 -5.58
CA PHE A 162 4.19 -12.11 -5.49
C PHE A 162 2.83 -12.22 -4.82
N MET A 163 2.13 -13.35 -4.95
CA MET A 163 0.89 -13.59 -4.21
C MET A 163 1.15 -13.60 -2.69
N LEU A 164 2.25 -14.23 -2.25
CA LEU A 164 2.67 -14.20 -0.85
C LEU A 164 2.94 -12.77 -0.38
N ASP A 165 3.66 -11.97 -1.17
CA ASP A 165 3.97 -10.59 -0.80
C ASP A 165 2.72 -9.69 -0.80
N ILE A 166 1.79 -9.88 -1.73
CA ILE A 166 0.49 -9.21 -1.74
C ILE A 166 -0.27 -9.52 -0.44
N LEU A 167 -0.39 -10.81 -0.08
CA LEU A 167 -1.09 -11.23 1.13
C LEU A 167 -0.42 -10.69 2.40
N LYS A 168 0.92 -10.70 2.47
CA LYS A 168 1.69 -10.12 3.60
C LYS A 168 1.40 -8.63 3.74
N GLU A 169 1.47 -7.89 2.65
CA GLU A 169 1.25 -6.44 2.67
C GLU A 169 -0.20 -6.08 3.01
N MET A 170 -1.20 -6.79 2.46
CA MET A 170 -2.61 -6.62 2.83
C MET A 170 -2.85 -6.95 4.31
N THR A 171 -2.29 -8.06 4.81
CA THR A 171 -2.40 -8.45 6.22
C THR A 171 -1.79 -7.40 7.15
N ASN A 172 -0.62 -6.86 6.79
CA ASN A 172 0.04 -5.80 7.56
C ASN A 172 -0.79 -4.50 7.57
N ILE A 173 -1.42 -4.15 6.45
CA ILE A 173 -2.36 -3.02 6.39
C ILE A 173 -3.52 -3.23 7.36
N PHE A 174 -4.17 -4.40 7.35
CA PHE A 174 -5.27 -4.69 8.28
C PHE A 174 -4.82 -4.67 9.74
N GLN A 175 -3.64 -5.21 10.03
CA GLN A 175 -3.04 -5.12 11.36
C GLN A 175 -2.88 -3.66 11.81
N LYS A 176 -2.34 -2.78 10.95
CA LYS A 176 -2.19 -1.35 11.28
C LYS A 176 -3.54 -0.67 11.53
N LEU A 177 -4.53 -0.95 10.68
CA LEU A 177 -5.88 -0.42 10.84
C LEU A 177 -6.57 -0.95 12.10
N SER A 178 -6.17 -2.11 12.63
CA SER A 178 -6.71 -2.65 13.87
C SER A 178 -6.13 -2.00 15.15
N GLY A 179 -5.26 -0.99 15.02
CA GLY A 179 -4.69 -0.29 16.18
C GLY A 179 -5.71 0.48 17.02
N SER A 180 -6.81 0.95 16.42
CA SER A 180 -7.86 1.71 17.11
C SER A 180 -9.15 0.91 17.26
N ILE A 181 -9.81 1.01 18.42
CA ILE A 181 -11.09 0.32 18.70
C ILE A 181 -12.19 0.68 17.68
N ARG A 182 -12.24 1.93 17.24
CA ARG A 182 -13.22 2.41 16.25
C ARG A 182 -12.92 1.86 14.85
N GLN A 183 -11.66 1.66 14.52
CA GLN A 183 -11.27 1.08 13.23
C GLN A 183 -11.49 -0.43 13.22
N ARG A 184 -11.29 -1.13 14.35
CA ARG A 184 -11.61 -2.56 14.48
C ARG A 184 -13.06 -2.85 14.12
N SER A 185 -14.02 -2.06 14.62
CA SER A 185 -15.43 -2.27 14.29
C SER A 185 -15.71 -2.09 12.80
N TRP A 186 -15.06 -1.13 12.13
CA TRP A 186 -15.13 -0.97 10.68
C TRP A 186 -14.57 -2.17 9.92
N LEU A 187 -13.40 -2.68 10.34
CA LEU A 187 -12.78 -3.85 9.72
C LEU A 187 -13.66 -5.10 9.84
N ILE A 188 -14.27 -5.30 11.01
CA ILE A 188 -15.21 -6.42 11.23
C ILE A 188 -16.44 -6.25 10.35
N ALA A 189 -17.02 -5.05 10.28
CA ALA A 189 -18.18 -4.75 9.45
C ALA A 189 -17.89 -4.93 7.94
N CYS A 190 -16.65 -4.68 7.49
CA CYS A 190 -16.23 -4.98 6.12
C CYS A 190 -15.90 -6.46 5.87
N GLY A 191 -15.87 -7.31 6.90
CA GLY A 191 -15.56 -8.73 6.76
C GLY A 191 -14.06 -9.03 6.64
N ALA A 192 -13.17 -8.15 7.12
CA ALA A 192 -11.72 -8.34 7.03
C ALA A 192 -11.19 -9.54 7.83
N HIS A 193 -11.96 -10.00 8.82
CA HIS A 193 -11.64 -11.16 9.66
C HIS A 193 -11.74 -12.49 8.88
N GLU A 194 -12.64 -12.60 7.91
CA GLU A 194 -12.84 -13.83 7.13
C GLU A 194 -11.56 -14.32 6.42
N PRO A 195 -10.90 -13.51 5.56
CA PRO A 195 -9.66 -13.93 4.92
C PRO A 195 -8.52 -14.17 5.92
N LEU A 196 -8.46 -13.41 7.01
CA LEU A 196 -7.45 -13.65 8.05
C LEU A 196 -7.62 -15.02 8.73
N VAL A 197 -8.86 -15.45 8.97
CA VAL A 197 -9.14 -16.80 9.50
C VAL A 197 -8.84 -17.86 8.45
N MET A 198 -9.17 -17.64 7.17
CA MET A 198 -8.82 -18.58 6.09
C MET A 198 -7.31 -18.78 5.97
N LEU A 199 -6.50 -17.73 6.15
CA LEU A 199 -5.03 -17.85 6.12
C LEU A 199 -4.45 -18.62 7.31
N LEU A 200 -5.24 -19.02 8.31
CA LEU A 200 -4.78 -19.93 9.37
C LEU A 200 -4.53 -21.35 8.85
N SER A 201 -5.08 -21.71 7.69
CA SER A 201 -4.77 -22.97 7.01
C SER A 201 -3.64 -22.83 5.98
N ALA A 202 -2.93 -21.70 5.96
CA ALA A 202 -1.80 -21.49 5.05
C ALA A 202 -0.61 -22.41 5.42
N ASN A 203 0.05 -22.96 4.40
CA ASN A 203 1.26 -23.75 4.59
C ASN A 203 2.49 -22.87 4.87
N ASP A 204 2.47 -21.60 4.45
CA ASP A 204 3.55 -20.65 4.68
C ASP A 204 3.50 -20.10 6.12
N VAL A 205 4.57 -20.35 6.87
CA VAL A 205 4.70 -19.96 8.29
C VAL A 205 4.65 -18.44 8.47
N LEU A 206 5.18 -17.67 7.51
CA LEU A 206 5.19 -16.20 7.61
C LEU A 206 3.78 -15.64 7.43
N ILE A 207 3.02 -16.15 6.46
CA ILE A 207 1.61 -15.79 6.24
C ILE A 207 0.76 -16.16 7.46
N LEU A 208 0.95 -17.38 7.99
CA LEU A 208 0.27 -17.83 9.20
C LEU A 208 0.55 -16.89 10.38
N HIS A 209 1.82 -16.59 10.63
CA HIS A 209 2.24 -15.68 11.70
C HIS A 209 1.66 -14.26 11.51
N CYS A 210 1.73 -13.69 10.30
CA CYS A 210 1.14 -12.39 10.00
C CYS A 210 -0.38 -12.39 10.24
N SER A 211 -1.08 -13.45 9.84
CA SER A 211 -2.53 -13.58 9.99
C SER A 211 -2.94 -13.68 11.46
N LEU A 212 -2.23 -14.49 12.24
CA LEU A 212 -2.42 -14.59 13.69
C LEU A 212 -2.18 -13.26 14.40
N HIS A 213 -1.13 -12.52 14.02
CA HIS A 213 -0.84 -11.21 14.61
C HIS A 213 -1.96 -10.21 14.28
N ALA A 214 -2.41 -10.16 13.01
CA ALA A 214 -3.51 -9.30 12.60
C ALA A 214 -4.82 -9.66 13.32
N LEU A 215 -5.14 -10.95 13.46
CA LEU A 215 -6.30 -11.42 14.23
C LEU A 215 -6.21 -11.06 15.71
N THR A 216 -5.03 -11.23 16.32
CA THR A 216 -4.79 -10.84 17.71
C THR A 216 -4.98 -9.34 17.89
N SER A 217 -4.49 -8.54 16.94
CA SER A 217 -4.65 -7.08 16.97
C SER A 217 -6.12 -6.67 16.79
N LEU A 218 -6.87 -7.38 15.95
CA LEU A 218 -8.31 -7.17 15.72
C LEU A 218 -9.17 -7.60 16.92
N ALA A 219 -8.80 -8.71 17.55
CA ALA A 219 -9.48 -9.28 18.72
C ALA A 219 -9.04 -8.63 20.03
N SER A 220 -7.90 -7.92 20.03
CA SER A 220 -7.40 -7.23 21.22
C SER A 220 -8.50 -6.29 21.69
N ARG A 221 -9.09 -6.62 22.84
CA ARG A 221 -9.91 -5.67 23.57
C ARG A 221 -8.91 -4.67 24.14
N SER A 222 -9.14 -3.39 23.91
CA SER A 222 -8.51 -2.39 24.76
C SER A 222 -9.01 -2.68 26.16
N PHE A 223 -8.24 -3.41 26.97
CA PHE A 223 -8.46 -3.46 28.41
C PHE A 223 -8.01 -2.10 28.96
N CYS A 224 -8.74 -1.04 28.61
CA CYS A 224 -8.68 0.25 29.25
C CYS A 224 -9.81 0.25 30.28
N LEU A 225 -9.46 -0.16 31.50
CA LEU A 225 -10.02 0.29 32.77
C LEU A 225 -11.43 0.95 32.71
N GLN A 226 -12.48 0.13 32.77
CA GLN A 226 -13.70 0.48 33.50
C GLN A 226 -13.72 -0.27 34.84
N GLY A 227 -12.57 -0.25 35.51
CA GLY A 227 -12.34 -0.88 36.80
C GLY A 227 -12.00 0.10 37.92
N GLN A 228 -12.29 1.41 37.76
CA GLN A 228 -12.31 2.38 38.88
C GLN A 228 -13.42 3.41 38.60
N ASN A 229 -14.32 3.61 39.56
CA ASN A 229 -15.50 4.50 39.58
C ASN A 229 -16.88 3.90 39.23
N PHE A 230 -17.22 2.72 39.76
CA PHE A 230 -18.62 2.45 40.17
C PHE A 230 -18.61 1.59 41.46
N LEU A 231 -18.05 2.17 42.51
CA LEU A 231 -18.26 1.74 43.89
C LEU A 231 -18.33 2.96 44.80
N VAL A 232 -19.17 3.94 44.45
CA VAL A 232 -19.75 4.93 45.38
C VAL A 232 -21.08 5.39 44.78
N HIS A 233 -22.18 5.19 45.52
CA HIS A 233 -23.61 5.41 45.17
C HIS A 233 -24.15 4.38 44.15
N VAL A 234 -25.05 3.46 44.48
CA VAL A 234 -26.18 3.45 45.42
C VAL A 234 -26.30 2.07 46.04
#